data_AF-A0A538Q9T5-F1
#
_entry.id   AF-A0A538Q9T5-F1
#
_cell.length_a   1.000
_cell.length_b   1.000
_cell.length_c   1.000
_cell.angle_alpha   90.00
_cell.angle_beta   90.00
_cell.angle_gamma   90.00
#
_symmetry.space_group_name_H-M   'P 1'
#
loop_
_entity.id
_entity.type
_entity.pdbx_description
1 polymer ?
#
loop_
_entity_poly.entity_id
_entity_poly.type
_entity_poly.pdbx_seq_one_letter_code
_entity_poly.pdbx_strand_id
1 'polypeptide(L)'
;MIRAPAHSTIKQPAFDPDAARLDLIVTGESLFVSQPLPASGELVIGRAEDADVRVDHPSVSRQHAILRIAPLAIEDLGSANGTRLRGQLLAPRAAVEIRPGEVFDLGSVMLVVQPRPRAAPARRVWSHDYFEGRLEEECTRAGRTGERFALLQLASDALGEGGVRDAVLGVLGNEDVLGAYAPGGLEVLVLDIDAADAERLARRLATAAARHGAALRTGVAVYPRDGTSAHALLGHALDDVSPATERAARPTRPAAPSGNMADLHRLAECVAAGTISVLVLGETGAGKEVLAETIHRMSPRRDRPFLRLNCAALSETLLESELFGHDRGAFTGATHAKPGLLETAGGGTVFLDEVGELGLTTQVKLLRVLEDRQVLPVGGLRPRPIDVRFIAATNRDLEAEVERGTFRQDLYFRLSAATLVVPPLRERAAEIAGFARAFLDTAARSLGRPAPALADEALAALEVYPWPGNLRELRNMMERAVLLCGTGPVTLRELPIEKMRATLAPRPAPVAERPAPPASAVAAAAPAPSTAPAAAPAPDEPRTTAERPLRSVVREQVAALEKQRICDALARVAGNQSAAAKLLGMPRRTLVKRLAAYNIPRPRRGGSGA
;
A
#
# COMPACT_ATOMS: atom_id res chain seq x y z
N MET A 1 42.48 22.13 -7.72
CA MET A 1 42.00 22.26 -6.33
C MET A 1 40.85 23.24 -6.32
N ILE A 2 39.61 22.76 -6.32
CA ILE A 2 38.41 23.62 -6.21
C ILE A 2 37.64 23.13 -4.98
N ARG A 3 37.60 23.99 -3.96
CA ARG A 3 36.97 23.76 -2.65
C ARG A 3 35.45 23.63 -2.80
N ALA A 4 34.88 22.65 -2.12
CA ALA A 4 33.44 22.52 -1.88
C ALA A 4 32.93 23.62 -0.92
N PRO A 5 31.67 24.08 -1.05
CA PRO A 5 31.09 25.08 -0.15
C PRO A 5 30.69 24.47 1.20
N ALA A 6 30.89 25.26 2.26
CA ALA A 6 30.81 24.87 3.66
C ALA A 6 29.36 24.71 4.17
N HIS A 7 29.19 23.76 5.09
CA HIS A 7 28.00 23.53 5.91
C HIS A 7 27.60 24.80 6.69
N SER A 8 26.36 25.26 6.52
CA SER A 8 25.77 26.30 7.36
C SER A 8 25.39 25.73 8.72
N THR A 9 26.02 26.26 9.77
CA THR A 9 25.75 25.92 11.18
C THR A 9 24.85 27.00 11.77
N ILE A 10 23.76 26.61 12.44
CA ILE A 10 22.83 27.53 13.11
C ILE A 10 23.00 27.39 14.63
N LYS A 11 23.10 28.53 15.33
CA LYS A 11 23.09 28.63 16.79
C LYS A 11 21.64 28.54 17.32
N GLN A 12 21.42 27.69 18.32
CA GLN A 12 20.14 27.57 19.04
C GLN A 12 20.13 28.48 20.28
N PRO A 13 19.12 29.36 20.46
CA PRO A 13 18.82 29.95 21.77
C PRO A 13 18.02 28.97 22.66
N ALA A 14 18.10 29.17 23.98
CA ALA A 14 17.49 28.32 25.01
C ALA A 14 15.96 28.21 24.86
N PHE A 15 15.45 26.98 24.98
CA PHE A 15 14.08 26.58 24.62
C PHE A 15 13.21 26.35 25.87
N ASP A 16 12.01 26.94 25.88
CA ASP A 16 10.94 26.70 26.86
C ASP A 16 9.71 26.11 26.11
N PRO A 17 9.26 24.86 26.43
CA PRO A 17 8.30 24.10 25.62
C PRO A 17 6.82 24.52 25.70
N ASP A 18 6.43 25.42 26.62
CA ASP A 18 5.02 25.63 26.98
C ASP A 18 4.43 27.03 26.68
N ALA A 19 5.18 27.96 26.10
CA ALA A 19 4.66 29.27 25.72
C ALA A 19 4.26 29.33 24.22
N ALA A 20 3.07 29.90 23.94
CA ALA A 20 2.42 30.13 22.64
C ALA A 20 3.20 29.70 21.36
N ARG A 21 2.80 28.57 20.77
CA ARG A 21 3.50 27.95 19.64
C ARG A 21 3.04 28.58 18.30
N LEU A 22 3.82 29.49 17.71
CA LEU A 22 3.62 30.01 16.35
C LEU A 22 4.71 29.48 15.42
N ASP A 23 4.38 29.21 14.15
CA ASP A 23 5.34 28.89 13.08
C ASP A 23 5.34 30.01 12.03
N LEU A 24 6.53 30.38 11.55
CA LEU A 24 6.72 31.25 10.39
C LEU A 24 6.98 30.39 9.15
N ILE A 25 6.07 30.45 8.18
CA ILE A 25 6.23 29.84 6.87
C ILE A 25 6.75 30.89 5.89
N VAL A 26 7.80 30.55 5.14
CA VAL A 26 8.39 31.34 4.07
C VAL A 26 8.24 30.56 2.76
N THR A 27 7.56 31.13 1.76
CA THR A 27 7.29 30.49 0.47
C THR A 27 7.67 31.38 -0.72
N GLY A 28 8.32 30.82 -1.75
CA GLY A 28 8.77 31.48 -2.98
C GLY A 28 8.75 30.54 -4.20
N GLU A 29 9.28 30.96 -5.36
CA GLU A 29 9.24 30.17 -6.63
C GLU A 29 9.95 28.79 -6.50
N SER A 30 10.91 28.66 -5.59
CA SER A 30 11.63 27.42 -5.27
C SER A 30 12.04 27.31 -3.79
N LEU A 31 11.40 28.10 -2.92
CA LEU A 31 11.75 28.20 -1.50
C LEU A 31 10.52 27.83 -0.67
N PHE A 32 10.66 26.87 0.23
CA PHE A 32 9.67 26.57 1.27
C PHE A 32 10.41 26.27 2.57
N VAL A 33 10.26 27.15 3.56
CA VAL A 33 10.91 27.01 4.87
C VAL A 33 9.85 27.23 5.94
N SER A 34 9.81 26.36 6.94
CA SER A 34 8.96 26.50 8.13
C SER A 34 9.86 26.57 9.35
N GLN A 35 9.79 27.67 10.10
CA GLN A 35 10.60 27.89 11.30
C GLN A 35 9.70 28.15 12.51
N PRO A 36 9.89 27.45 13.63
CA PRO A 36 9.19 27.76 14.86
C PRO A 36 9.64 29.13 15.39
N LEU A 37 8.67 29.93 15.83
CA LEU A 37 8.93 31.22 16.45
C LEU A 37 9.21 31.07 17.96
N PRO A 38 10.12 31.85 18.55
CA PRO A 38 10.30 31.90 20.00
C PRO A 38 9.05 32.45 20.70
N ALA A 39 8.91 32.19 21.99
CA ALA A 39 7.76 32.64 22.79
C ALA A 39 7.61 34.17 22.86
N SER A 40 8.73 34.89 22.77
CA SER A 40 8.81 36.34 22.71
C SER A 40 10.14 36.77 22.11
N GLY A 41 10.21 37.96 21.51
CA GLY A 41 11.47 38.55 21.02
C GLY A 41 11.34 39.16 19.64
N GLU A 42 12.48 39.49 19.04
CA GLU A 42 12.55 40.05 17.69
C GLU A 42 13.40 39.14 16.81
N LEU A 43 12.95 38.91 15.57
CA LEU A 43 13.67 38.13 14.56
C LEU A 43 13.94 38.99 13.34
N VAL A 44 15.20 39.08 12.94
CA VAL A 44 15.60 39.75 11.71
C VAL A 44 15.43 38.79 10.53
N ILE A 45 14.62 39.19 9.54
CA ILE A 45 14.38 38.45 8.31
C ILE A 45 15.18 39.11 7.18
N GLY A 46 16.00 38.35 6.48
CA GLY A 46 16.82 38.91 5.40
C GLY A 46 17.70 37.90 4.68
N ARG A 47 18.42 38.37 3.66
CA ARG A 47 19.33 37.55 2.83
C ARG A 47 20.72 37.37 3.45
N ALA A 48 21.09 38.19 4.43
CA ALA A 48 22.41 38.15 5.05
C ALA A 48 22.60 36.90 5.92
N GLU A 49 23.86 36.53 6.16
CA GLU A 49 24.18 35.33 6.95
C GLU A 49 23.93 35.49 8.44
N ASP A 50 23.87 36.73 8.91
CA ASP A 50 23.60 37.15 10.29
C ASP A 50 22.11 37.39 10.58
N ALA A 51 21.22 37.15 9.61
CA ALA A 51 19.77 37.23 9.82
C ALA A 51 19.25 35.99 10.56
N ASP A 52 18.37 36.19 11.55
CA ASP A 52 17.74 35.10 12.32
C ASP A 52 16.87 34.19 11.44
N VAL A 53 16.24 34.77 10.41
CA VAL A 53 15.51 34.06 9.37
C VAL A 53 16.16 34.38 8.02
N ARG A 54 17.08 33.52 7.59
CA ARG A 54 17.79 33.68 6.32
C ARG A 54 16.90 33.28 5.13
N VAL A 55 16.60 34.25 4.28
CA VAL A 55 15.84 34.08 3.04
C VAL A 55 16.75 34.40 1.86
N ASP A 56 17.40 33.38 1.31
CA ASP A 56 18.32 33.55 0.17
C ASP A 56 17.56 33.71 -1.16
N HIS A 57 16.99 34.91 -1.35
CA HIS A 57 16.23 35.25 -2.55
C HIS A 57 16.59 36.65 -3.05
N PRO A 58 16.78 36.86 -4.37
CA PRO A 58 17.20 38.16 -4.93
C PRO A 58 16.20 39.29 -4.68
N SER A 59 14.93 38.98 -4.41
CA SER A 59 13.93 40.00 -4.03
C SER A 59 14.02 40.43 -2.57
N VAL A 60 14.91 39.85 -1.77
CA VAL A 60 15.00 40.09 -0.32
C VAL A 60 16.31 40.83 0.01
N SER A 61 16.19 41.97 0.68
CA SER A 61 17.33 42.74 1.20
C SER A 61 18.15 41.93 2.21
N ARG A 62 19.42 42.31 2.41
CA ARG A 62 20.32 41.71 3.40
C ARG A 62 19.69 41.65 4.80
N GLN A 63 19.15 42.78 5.25
CA GLN A 63 18.22 42.88 6.37
C GLN A 63 16.96 43.52 5.81
N HIS A 64 15.84 42.78 5.77
CA HIS A 64 14.63 43.20 5.06
C HIS A 64 13.57 43.70 6.03
N ALA A 65 13.25 42.91 7.04
CA ALA A 65 12.21 43.21 8.01
C ALA A 65 12.55 42.64 9.39
N ILE A 66 11.96 43.20 10.44
CA ILE A 66 11.97 42.64 11.78
C ILE A 66 10.57 42.10 12.09
N LEU A 67 10.50 40.86 12.55
CA LEU A 67 9.30 40.25 13.11
C LEU A 67 9.39 40.28 14.63
N ARG A 68 8.53 41.05 15.27
CA ARG A 68 8.38 41.10 16.73
C ARG A 68 7.32 40.08 17.15
N ILE A 69 7.59 39.35 18.21
CA ILE A 69 6.74 38.28 18.73
C ILE A 69 6.36 38.63 20.16
N ALA A 70 5.04 38.72 20.39
CA ALA A 70 4.41 39.13 21.65
C ALA A 70 4.74 40.58 22.08
N PRO A 71 4.10 41.62 21.49
CA PRO A 71 3.01 41.57 20.51
C PRO A 71 3.49 41.27 19.09
N LEU A 72 2.66 40.58 18.30
CA LEU A 72 3.03 40.15 16.96
C LEU A 72 2.97 41.35 15.98
N ALA A 73 4.13 41.78 15.48
CA ALA A 73 4.23 42.93 14.58
C ALA A 73 5.36 42.74 13.56
N ILE A 74 5.22 43.36 12.39
CA ILE A 74 6.28 43.39 11.38
C ILE A 74 6.69 44.82 11.05
N GLU A 75 7.99 45.03 10.91
CA GLU A 75 8.59 46.32 10.60
C GLU A 75 9.53 46.17 9.40
N ASP A 76 9.38 47.00 8.37
CA ASP A 76 10.29 47.02 7.22
C ASP A 76 11.56 47.84 7.55
N LEU A 77 12.75 47.28 7.34
CA LEU A 77 14.03 47.93 7.65
C LEU A 77 14.53 48.90 6.57
N GLY A 78 13.66 49.36 5.67
CA GLY A 78 14.04 50.13 4.49
C GLY A 78 14.50 49.23 3.36
N SER A 79 13.76 48.14 3.13
CA SER A 79 14.11 47.14 2.13
C SER A 79 13.96 47.68 0.69
N ALA A 80 14.72 47.12 -0.26
CA ALA A 80 14.74 47.62 -1.62
C ALA A 80 13.41 47.37 -2.37
N ASN A 81 12.69 46.32 -2.01
CA ASN A 81 11.42 45.94 -2.65
C ASN A 81 10.20 46.21 -1.74
N GLY A 82 10.42 46.62 -0.50
CA GLY A 82 9.39 46.87 0.49
C GLY A 82 8.71 45.61 1.01
N THR A 83 8.29 45.68 2.28
CA THR A 83 7.40 44.69 2.89
C THR A 83 5.95 45.09 2.65
N ARG A 84 5.10 44.17 2.18
CA ARG A 84 3.67 44.42 1.96
C ARG A 84 2.83 43.54 2.88
N LEU A 85 1.87 44.14 3.59
CA LEU A 85 0.87 43.41 4.37
C LEU A 85 -0.49 43.59 3.71
N ARG A 86 -1.20 42.48 3.41
CA ARG A 86 -2.50 42.51 2.70
C ARG A 86 -2.46 43.29 1.38
N GLY A 87 -1.31 43.28 0.70
CA GLY A 87 -1.07 44.01 -0.56
C GLY A 87 -0.78 45.52 -0.41
N GLN A 88 -0.80 46.07 0.80
CA GLN A 88 -0.40 47.44 1.08
C GLN A 88 1.06 47.51 1.49
N LEU A 89 1.82 48.44 0.90
CA LEU A 89 3.22 48.67 1.21
C LEU A 89 3.34 49.31 2.60
N LEU A 90 4.13 48.69 3.48
CA LEU A 90 4.42 49.24 4.80
C LEU A 90 5.34 50.47 4.68
N ALA A 91 5.09 51.48 5.52
CA ALA A 91 6.03 52.59 5.62
C ALA A 91 7.36 52.09 6.23
N PRO A 92 8.51 52.50 5.70
CA PRO A 92 9.81 52.11 6.26
C PRO A 92 9.89 52.44 7.76
N ARG A 93 10.35 51.48 8.56
CA ARG A 93 10.49 51.56 10.03
C ARG A 93 9.18 51.78 10.80
N ALA A 94 8.04 51.58 10.16
CA ALA A 94 6.77 51.54 10.86
C ALA A 94 6.44 50.09 11.22
N ALA A 95 6.37 49.80 12.52
CA ALA A 95 5.89 48.52 13.02
C ALA A 95 4.37 48.44 12.86
N VAL A 96 3.89 47.41 12.17
CA VAL A 96 2.46 47.15 11.98
C VAL A 96 2.10 45.84 12.65
N GLU A 97 1.07 45.88 13.49
CA GLU A 97 0.53 44.70 14.17
C GLU A 97 -0.05 43.72 13.15
N ILE A 98 0.28 42.44 13.31
CA ILE A 98 -0.17 41.35 12.43
C ILE A 98 -0.89 40.29 13.25
N ARG A 99 -1.84 39.60 12.63
CA ARG A 99 -2.55 38.46 13.24
C ARG A 99 -2.06 37.13 12.67
N PRO A 100 -2.06 36.03 13.44
CA PRO A 100 -1.79 34.71 12.88
C PRO A 100 -2.77 34.38 11.73
N GLY A 101 -2.25 33.82 10.64
CA GLY A 101 -2.96 33.57 9.38
C GLY A 101 -2.83 34.71 8.36
N GLU A 102 -2.26 35.85 8.74
CA GLU A 102 -2.02 36.96 7.81
C GLU A 102 -0.77 36.75 6.96
N VAL A 103 -0.93 37.08 5.69
CA VAL A 103 0.10 36.94 4.67
C VAL A 103 0.78 38.28 4.44
N PHE A 104 2.11 38.28 4.44
CA PHE A 104 2.92 39.45 4.11
C PHE A 104 4.03 39.09 3.11
N ASP A 105 4.30 40.00 2.17
CA ASP A 105 5.19 39.78 1.03
C ASP A 105 6.49 40.57 1.22
N LEU A 106 7.64 39.90 1.07
CA LEU A 106 8.98 40.47 0.99
C LEU A 106 9.46 40.40 -0.46
N GLY A 107 9.08 41.40 -1.26
CA GLY A 107 9.23 41.34 -2.72
C GLY A 107 8.35 40.23 -3.33
N SER A 108 8.97 39.15 -3.84
CA SER A 108 8.25 37.99 -4.40
C SER A 108 8.23 36.76 -3.47
N VAL A 109 8.74 36.90 -2.24
CA VAL A 109 8.68 35.85 -1.21
C VAL A 109 7.52 36.17 -0.30
N MET A 110 6.66 35.19 -0.05
CA MET A 110 5.48 35.30 0.80
C MET A 110 5.79 34.68 2.16
N LEU A 111 5.37 35.34 3.22
CA LEU A 111 5.53 34.90 4.59
C LEU A 111 4.17 34.84 5.30
N VAL A 112 4.00 33.84 6.15
CA VAL A 112 2.77 33.65 6.95
C VAL A 112 3.18 33.21 8.35
N VAL A 113 2.71 33.94 9.36
CA VAL A 113 2.77 33.48 10.75
C VAL A 113 1.49 32.72 11.04
N GLN A 114 1.56 31.47 11.45
CA GLN A 114 0.38 30.68 11.79
C GLN A 114 0.52 30.05 13.17
N PRO A 115 -0.59 29.76 13.88
CA PRO A 115 -0.54 28.91 15.06
C PRO A 115 0.06 27.57 14.68
N ARG A 116 1.09 27.14 15.42
CA ARG A 116 1.62 25.79 15.29
C ARG A 116 0.45 24.85 15.62
N PRO A 117 0.11 23.92 14.73
CA PRO A 117 -0.92 22.92 15.00
C PRO A 117 -0.62 22.26 16.35
N ARG A 118 -1.64 22.14 17.21
CA ARG A 118 -1.50 21.52 18.53
C ARG A 118 -1.14 20.04 18.32
N ALA A 119 0.11 19.71 18.63
CA ALA A 119 0.82 18.52 18.16
C ALA A 119 0.87 18.46 16.61
N ALA A 120 2.00 18.03 16.05
CA ALA A 120 1.95 17.53 14.68
C ALA A 120 0.79 16.51 14.61
N PRO A 121 -0.02 16.47 13.54
CA PRO A 121 -0.87 15.30 13.36
C PRO A 121 0.07 14.12 13.52
N ALA A 122 -0.22 13.23 14.49
CA ALA A 122 0.65 12.11 14.83
C ALA A 122 1.15 11.54 13.52
N ARG A 123 2.47 11.62 13.25
CA ARG A 123 2.99 11.21 11.94
C ARG A 123 2.41 9.84 11.67
N ARG A 124 1.65 9.73 10.58
CA ARG A 124 0.85 8.53 10.33
C ARG A 124 1.84 7.39 10.16
N VAL A 125 1.91 6.55 11.18
CA VAL A 125 2.61 5.27 11.11
C VAL A 125 1.64 4.33 10.44
N TRP A 126 1.99 3.93 9.23
CA TRP A 126 1.18 3.06 8.42
C TRP A 126 1.37 1.60 8.88
N SER A 127 0.43 0.73 8.51
CA SER A 127 0.65 -0.71 8.68
C SER A 127 1.88 -1.15 7.89
N HIS A 128 2.51 -2.24 8.33
CA HIS A 128 3.57 -2.89 7.58
C HIS A 128 3.17 -3.11 6.11
N ASP A 129 1.96 -3.62 5.87
CA ASP A 129 1.45 -3.90 4.51
C ASP A 129 1.41 -2.66 3.60
N TYR A 130 1.01 -1.50 4.14
CA TYR A 130 1.00 -0.26 3.38
C TYR A 130 2.44 0.23 3.09
N PHE A 131 3.32 0.06 4.07
CA PHE A 131 4.72 0.43 3.96
C PHE A 131 5.44 -0.44 2.92
N GLU A 132 5.21 -1.76 2.93
CA GLU A 132 5.77 -2.71 1.97
C GLU A 132 5.29 -2.40 0.54
N GLY A 133 3.99 -2.18 0.33
CA GLY A 133 3.48 -1.76 -0.98
C GLY A 133 4.11 -0.45 -1.48
N ARG A 134 4.28 0.54 -0.60
CA ARG A 134 4.96 1.80 -0.95
C ARG A 134 6.45 1.58 -1.28
N LEU A 135 7.12 0.66 -0.58
CA LEU A 135 8.51 0.27 -0.83
C LEU A 135 8.67 -0.45 -2.18
N GLU A 136 7.70 -1.26 -2.59
CA GLU A 136 7.67 -1.92 -3.90
C GLU A 136 7.48 -0.92 -5.06
N GLU A 137 6.58 0.05 -4.89
CA GLU A 137 6.41 1.15 -5.83
C GLU A 137 7.73 1.92 -6.01
N GLU A 138 8.45 2.17 -4.91
CA GLU A 138 9.72 2.87 -4.94
C GLU A 138 10.86 2.03 -5.55
N CYS A 139 10.92 0.72 -5.29
CA CYS A 139 11.81 -0.20 -6.01
C CYS A 139 11.56 -0.12 -7.53
N THR A 140 10.29 -0.14 -7.94
CA THR A 140 9.90 -0.06 -9.35
C THR A 140 10.26 1.29 -9.96
N ARG A 141 10.02 2.40 -9.25
CA ARG A 141 10.40 3.75 -9.69
C ARG A 141 11.90 3.88 -9.84
N ALA A 142 12.65 3.50 -8.81
CA ALA A 142 14.11 3.59 -8.76
C ALA A 142 14.77 2.69 -9.82
N GLY A 143 14.18 1.54 -10.15
CA GLY A 143 14.61 0.71 -11.28
C GLY A 143 14.50 1.41 -12.64
N ARG A 144 13.58 2.37 -12.79
CA ARG A 144 13.41 3.15 -14.02
C ARG A 144 14.24 4.44 -14.03
N THR A 145 14.38 5.11 -12.90
CA THR A 145 15.04 6.42 -12.80
C THR A 145 16.53 6.32 -12.44
N GLY A 146 16.96 5.21 -11.85
CA GLY A 146 18.31 5.03 -11.30
C GLY A 146 18.54 5.77 -9.98
N GLU A 147 17.48 6.34 -9.39
CA GLU A 147 17.54 7.03 -8.11
C GLU A 147 17.78 6.06 -6.95
N ARG A 148 18.31 6.58 -5.84
CA ARG A 148 18.64 5.79 -4.65
C ARG A 148 17.73 6.21 -3.52
N PHE A 149 17.37 5.24 -2.70
CA PHE A 149 16.62 5.46 -1.48
C PHE A 149 17.13 4.49 -0.41
N ALA A 150 16.79 4.77 0.84
CA ALA A 150 17.15 3.91 1.96
C ALA A 150 15.93 3.51 2.78
N LEU A 151 16.02 2.30 3.32
CA LEU A 151 15.12 1.75 4.31
C LEU A 151 15.87 1.67 5.64
N LEU A 152 15.27 2.20 6.70
CA LEU A 152 15.78 2.07 8.06
C LEU A 152 14.80 1.28 8.90
N GLN A 153 15.33 0.32 9.67
CA GLN A 153 14.60 -0.36 10.74
C GLN A 153 15.07 0.18 12.08
N LEU A 154 14.13 0.60 12.92
CA LEU A 154 14.38 1.20 14.23
C LEU A 154 13.73 0.34 15.31
N ALA A 155 14.50 -0.12 16.31
CA ALA A 155 13.95 -0.88 17.43
C ALA A 155 14.44 -0.35 18.78
N SER A 156 13.50 -0.12 19.69
CA SER A 156 13.75 0.22 21.09
C SER A 156 12.50 -0.04 21.91
N ASP A 157 12.66 -0.59 23.11
CA ASP A 157 11.55 -0.80 24.04
C ASP A 157 10.88 0.53 24.45
N ALA A 158 11.61 1.64 24.36
CA ALA A 158 11.14 2.98 24.69
C ALA A 158 10.50 3.74 23.51
N LEU A 159 10.41 3.17 22.30
CA LEU A 159 9.70 3.81 21.18
C LEU A 159 8.17 3.91 21.39
N GLY A 160 7.64 3.17 22.37
CA GLY A 160 6.27 3.32 22.84
C GLY A 160 6.06 4.54 23.76
N GLU A 161 7.15 5.12 24.29
CA GLU A 161 7.11 6.29 25.16
C GLU A 161 7.07 7.58 24.34
N GLY A 162 6.12 8.47 24.65
CA GLY A 162 5.87 9.68 23.85
C GLY A 162 7.11 10.57 23.67
N GLY A 163 7.94 10.72 24.70
CA GLY A 163 9.14 11.59 24.64
C GLY A 163 10.24 11.07 23.71
N VAL A 164 10.53 9.77 23.73
CA VAL A 164 11.55 9.15 22.87
C VAL A 164 11.05 9.10 21.42
N ARG A 165 9.79 8.72 21.22
CA ARG A 165 9.16 8.68 19.90
C ARG A 165 9.18 10.05 19.22
N ASP A 166 8.78 11.10 19.92
CA ASP A 166 8.75 12.45 19.37
C ASP A 166 10.16 12.95 19.00
N ALA A 167 11.17 12.62 19.80
CA ALA A 167 12.57 12.95 19.51
C ALA A 167 13.08 12.26 18.24
N VAL A 168 12.77 10.96 18.07
CA VAL A 168 13.14 10.18 16.87
C VAL A 168 12.41 10.72 15.63
N LEU A 169 11.10 10.95 15.73
CA LEU A 169 10.29 11.47 14.62
C LEU A 169 10.68 12.91 14.23
N GLY A 170 11.22 13.69 15.15
CA GLY A 170 11.71 15.05 14.91
C GLY A 170 12.99 15.11 14.06
N VAL A 171 13.75 14.03 13.97
CA VAL A 171 14.97 13.95 13.14
C VAL A 171 14.65 13.64 11.68
N LEU A 172 13.54 12.94 11.43
CA LEU A 172 13.13 12.46 10.12
C LEU A 172 12.56 13.58 9.24
N GLY A 173 12.76 13.48 7.93
CA GLY A 173 12.18 14.36 6.93
C GLY A 173 10.65 14.23 6.88
N ASN A 174 9.99 15.29 6.43
CA ASN A 174 8.52 15.35 6.34
C ASN A 174 7.93 14.48 5.22
N GLU A 175 8.75 14.04 4.29
CA GLU A 175 8.41 13.17 3.16
C GLU A 175 8.78 11.70 3.43
N ASP A 176 9.43 11.42 4.56
CA ASP A 176 9.80 10.06 4.97
C ASP A 176 8.53 9.28 5.35
N VAL A 177 8.38 8.08 4.80
CA VAL A 177 7.23 7.21 5.08
C VAL A 177 7.56 6.35 6.30
N LEU A 178 6.58 6.16 7.20
CA LEU A 178 6.74 5.41 8.44
C LEU A 178 5.84 4.18 8.46
N GLY A 179 6.39 3.00 8.75
CA GLY A 179 5.66 1.76 8.95
C GLY A 179 5.78 1.25 10.39
N ALA A 180 4.78 0.51 10.87
CA ALA A 180 4.87 -0.25 12.12
C ALA A 180 5.25 -1.70 11.80
N TYR A 181 6.38 -2.16 12.32
CA TYR A 181 6.88 -3.53 12.10
C TYR A 181 6.49 -4.48 13.25
N ALA A 182 6.70 -4.06 14.50
CA ALA A 182 6.44 -4.85 15.71
C ALA A 182 6.15 -3.90 16.90
N PRO A 183 5.65 -4.40 18.05
CA PRO A 183 5.55 -3.57 19.26
C PRO A 183 6.93 -2.98 19.63
N GLY A 184 7.10 -1.66 19.51
CA GLY A 184 8.38 -0.97 19.74
C GLY A 184 9.34 -0.93 18.54
N GLY A 185 8.89 -1.30 17.33
CA GLY A 185 9.66 -1.25 16.08
C GLY A 185 9.04 -0.34 15.01
N LEU A 186 9.85 0.51 14.39
CA LEU A 186 9.45 1.42 13.30
C LEU A 186 10.27 1.18 12.04
N GLU A 187 9.58 1.17 10.91
CA GLU A 187 10.15 1.17 9.56
C GLU A 187 10.14 2.59 9.01
N VAL A 188 11.22 2.98 8.33
CA VAL A 188 11.35 4.30 7.73
C VAL A 188 11.87 4.19 6.31
N LEU A 189 11.11 4.69 5.34
CA LEU A 189 11.52 4.81 3.95
C LEU A 189 11.92 6.26 3.69
N VAL A 190 13.18 6.44 3.31
CA VAL A 190 13.80 7.74 3.06
C VAL A 190 14.17 7.81 1.58
N LEU A 191 13.53 8.74 0.87
CA LEU A 191 13.70 8.91 -0.57
C LEU A 191 14.96 9.73 -0.88
N ASP A 192 15.52 9.53 -2.06
CA ASP A 192 16.58 10.34 -2.66
C ASP A 192 17.81 10.52 -1.75
N ILE A 193 18.25 9.42 -1.12
CA ILE A 193 19.35 9.39 -0.16
C ILE A 193 20.42 8.38 -0.58
N ASP A 194 21.69 8.73 -0.35
CA ASP A 194 22.81 7.82 -0.56
C ASP A 194 23.14 7.01 0.71
N ALA A 195 24.00 5.99 0.55
CA ALA A 195 24.34 5.12 1.66
C ALA A 195 25.03 5.85 2.84
N ALA A 196 25.89 6.82 2.55
CA ALA A 196 26.64 7.52 3.57
C ALA A 196 25.73 8.47 4.36
N ASP A 197 24.76 9.10 3.70
CA ASP A 197 23.71 9.91 4.32
C ASP A 197 22.71 9.07 5.10
N ALA A 198 22.32 7.89 4.60
CA ALA A 198 21.45 6.97 5.32
C ALA A 198 22.08 6.52 6.64
N GLU A 199 23.36 6.17 6.65
CA GLU A 199 24.10 5.85 7.88
C GLU A 199 24.25 7.06 8.82
N ARG A 200 24.47 8.27 8.28
CA ARG A 200 24.48 9.50 9.08
C ARG A 200 23.12 9.75 9.73
N LEU A 201 22.03 9.52 9.02
CA LEU A 201 20.67 9.64 9.53
C LEU A 201 20.41 8.63 10.65
N ALA A 202 20.79 7.36 10.46
CA ALA A 202 20.68 6.33 11.49
C ALA A 202 21.43 6.72 12.79
N ARG A 203 22.67 7.22 12.69
CA ARG A 203 23.44 7.73 13.85
C ARG A 203 22.76 8.92 14.53
N ARG A 204 22.13 9.83 13.77
CA ARG A 204 21.38 10.96 14.32
C ARG A 204 20.13 10.51 15.07
N LEU A 205 19.40 9.53 14.54
CA LEU A 205 18.24 8.93 15.20
C LEU A 205 18.64 8.27 16.52
N ALA A 206 19.72 7.48 16.52
CA ALA A 206 20.24 6.86 17.74
C ALA A 206 20.68 7.90 18.79
N THR A 207 21.33 8.99 18.35
CA THR A 207 21.73 10.08 19.24
C THR A 207 20.51 10.82 19.83
N ALA A 208 19.47 11.02 19.04
CA ALA A 208 18.23 11.64 19.51
C ALA A 208 17.54 10.78 20.57
N ALA A 209 17.42 9.47 20.36
CA ALA A 209 16.88 8.55 21.36
C ALA A 209 17.73 8.52 22.65
N ALA A 210 19.06 8.51 22.52
CA ALA A 210 19.97 8.47 23.67
C ALA A 210 19.85 9.71 24.59
N ARG A 211 19.57 10.89 24.03
CA ARG A 211 19.31 12.12 24.83
C ARG A 211 18.07 12.01 25.72
N HIS A 212 17.16 11.12 25.37
CA HIS A 212 15.95 10.81 26.13
C HIS A 212 16.08 9.50 26.91
N GLY A 213 17.30 8.99 27.12
CA GLY A 213 17.56 7.82 27.95
C GLY A 213 17.28 6.47 27.29
N ALA A 214 17.04 6.44 25.97
CA ALA A 214 16.70 5.22 25.23
C ALA A 214 17.83 4.74 24.32
N ALA A 215 18.11 3.44 24.35
CA ALA A 215 18.99 2.78 23.38
C ALA A 215 18.18 2.41 22.13
N LEU A 216 18.54 2.99 20.98
CA LEU A 216 17.90 2.71 19.69
C LEU A 216 18.82 1.86 18.83
N ARG A 217 18.36 0.67 18.45
CA ARG A 217 19.01 -0.15 17.43
C ARG A 217 18.51 0.28 16.06
N THR A 218 19.42 0.40 15.11
CA THR A 218 19.12 0.87 13.75
C THR A 218 19.77 -0.04 12.73
N GLY A 219 19.00 -0.52 11.77
CA GLY A 219 19.51 -1.24 10.60
C GLY A 219 19.19 -0.47 9.34
N VAL A 220 20.09 -0.55 8.36
CA VAL A 220 20.04 0.29 7.16
C VAL A 220 20.19 -0.58 5.92
N ALA A 221 19.29 -0.43 4.97
CA ALA A 221 19.41 -1.01 3.64
C ALA A 221 19.22 0.07 2.57
N VAL A 222 20.05 0.04 1.53
CA VAL A 222 20.12 1.08 0.50
C VAL A 222 19.89 0.45 -0.86
N TYR A 223 18.90 0.95 -1.60
CA TYR A 223 18.68 0.52 -2.98
C TYR A 223 19.69 1.18 -3.93
N PRO A 224 20.25 0.46 -4.91
CA PRO A 224 20.14 -0.99 -5.17
C PRO A 224 21.25 -1.83 -4.50
N ARG A 225 22.09 -1.23 -3.65
CA ARG A 225 23.29 -1.86 -3.07
C ARG A 225 22.95 -3.11 -2.24
N ASP A 226 21.95 -2.99 -1.38
CA ASP A 226 21.60 -3.98 -0.36
C ASP A 226 20.38 -4.84 -0.79
N GLY A 227 19.84 -4.59 -1.98
CA GLY A 227 18.70 -5.29 -2.54
C GLY A 227 18.01 -4.49 -3.66
N THR A 228 17.41 -5.21 -4.61
CA THR A 228 16.61 -4.61 -5.71
C THR A 228 15.11 -4.85 -5.57
N SER A 229 14.68 -5.51 -4.49
CA SER A 229 13.28 -5.75 -4.15
C SER A 229 13.00 -5.30 -2.72
N ALA A 230 11.74 -4.98 -2.43
CA ALA A 230 11.29 -4.59 -1.10
C ALA A 230 11.67 -5.65 -0.05
N HIS A 231 11.43 -6.92 -0.38
CA HIS A 231 11.79 -8.06 0.45
C HIS A 231 13.29 -8.14 0.80
N ALA A 232 14.17 -7.96 -0.19
CA ALA A 232 15.62 -8.02 0.04
C ALA A 232 16.09 -6.87 0.94
N LEU A 233 15.57 -5.67 0.72
CA LEU A 233 15.89 -4.49 1.53
C LEU A 233 15.38 -4.64 2.98
N LEU A 234 14.15 -5.13 3.16
CA LEU A 234 13.59 -5.42 4.48
C LEU A 234 14.43 -6.46 5.23
N GLY A 235 14.81 -7.55 4.55
CA GLY A 235 15.68 -8.58 5.12
C GLY A 235 17.01 -8.03 5.60
N HIS A 236 17.69 -7.25 4.75
CA HIS A 236 18.98 -6.64 5.07
C HIS A 236 18.88 -5.64 6.23
N ALA A 237 17.89 -4.74 6.20
CA ALA A 237 17.71 -3.75 7.26
C ALA A 237 17.37 -4.40 8.61
N LEU A 238 16.65 -5.52 8.60
CA LEU A 238 16.31 -6.24 9.82
C LEU A 238 17.53 -6.93 10.43
N ASP A 239 18.42 -7.51 9.62
CA ASP A 239 19.59 -8.29 10.08
C ASP A 239 20.46 -7.54 11.09
N ASP A 240 20.58 -6.22 10.95
CA ASP A 240 21.35 -5.34 11.82
C ASP A 240 20.63 -5.01 13.15
N VAL A 241 19.32 -5.25 13.24
CA VAL A 241 18.48 -4.86 14.39
C VAL A 241 18.15 -6.03 15.31
N SER A 242 18.03 -7.27 14.79
CA SER A 242 17.64 -8.42 15.60
C SER A 242 18.77 -8.92 16.54
N PRO A 243 18.48 -9.22 17.82
CA PRO A 243 19.40 -9.93 18.71
C PRO A 243 19.69 -11.33 18.15
N ALA A 244 20.88 -11.89 18.45
CA ALA A 244 21.34 -13.18 17.94
C ALA A 244 20.34 -14.34 18.19
N THR A 245 19.54 -14.24 19.26
CA THR A 245 18.47 -15.19 19.62
C THR A 245 17.20 -15.08 18.76
N GLU A 246 16.88 -13.90 18.23
CA GLU A 246 15.74 -13.68 17.31
C GLU A 246 16.13 -13.89 15.83
N ARG A 247 17.42 -13.83 15.47
CA ARG A 247 17.88 -14.33 14.15
C ARG A 247 17.52 -15.80 13.92
N ALA A 248 17.43 -16.59 14.99
CA ALA A 248 16.98 -17.99 14.97
C ALA A 248 15.45 -18.16 15.04
N ALA A 249 14.71 -17.08 15.32
CA ALA A 249 13.26 -17.10 15.57
C ALA A 249 12.45 -16.12 14.70
N ARG A 250 13.04 -15.57 13.64
CA ARG A 250 12.28 -14.76 12.68
C ARG A 250 11.22 -15.61 11.98
N PRO A 251 9.99 -15.11 11.81
CA PRO A 251 9.21 -15.47 10.64
C PRO A 251 9.94 -14.83 9.47
N THR A 252 10.76 -15.64 8.81
CA THR A 252 11.07 -15.43 7.41
C THR A 252 9.72 -15.20 6.68
N ARG A 253 9.77 -14.69 5.44
CA ARG A 253 8.87 -15.21 4.40
C ARG A 253 8.60 -16.70 4.71
N PRO A 254 7.49 -17.35 4.35
CA PRO A 254 7.73 -18.68 3.85
C PRO A 254 8.70 -18.48 2.67
N ALA A 255 10.02 -18.49 2.93
CA ALA A 255 10.92 -19.29 2.14
C ALA A 255 10.10 -20.54 1.94
N ALA A 256 9.63 -20.76 0.71
CA ALA A 256 8.67 -21.81 0.36
C ALA A 256 8.90 -22.94 1.36
N PRO A 257 7.96 -23.14 2.31
CA PRO A 257 8.27 -23.78 3.60
C PRO A 257 9.11 -24.97 3.27
N SER A 258 10.38 -24.97 3.71
CA SER A 258 11.32 -26.05 3.44
C SER A 258 10.54 -27.34 3.56
N GLY A 259 10.26 -28.03 2.45
CA GLY A 259 9.09 -28.89 2.18
C GLY A 259 8.61 -29.81 3.31
N ASN A 260 8.24 -29.26 4.45
CA ASN A 260 8.11 -29.96 5.71
C ASN A 260 6.74 -29.65 6.26
N MET A 261 5.85 -30.62 6.06
CA MET A 261 4.50 -30.61 6.60
C MET A 261 4.49 -30.36 8.12
N ALA A 262 5.55 -30.68 8.88
CA ALA A 262 5.61 -30.43 10.31
C ALA A 262 5.50 -28.93 10.66
N ASP A 263 6.13 -28.05 9.89
CA ASP A 263 6.06 -26.61 10.12
C ASP A 263 4.69 -26.05 9.78
N LEU A 264 4.11 -26.55 8.68
CA LEU A 264 2.74 -26.23 8.28
C LEU A 264 1.74 -26.69 9.34
N HIS A 265 1.92 -27.88 9.92
CA HIS A 265 1.07 -28.39 10.99
C HIS A 265 1.18 -27.55 12.27
N ARG A 266 2.39 -27.15 12.68
CA ARG A 266 2.57 -26.24 13.83
C ARG A 266 1.90 -24.89 13.60
N LEU A 267 2.02 -24.33 12.40
CA LEU A 267 1.34 -23.07 12.08
C LEU A 267 -0.18 -23.26 12.05
N ALA A 268 -0.67 -24.39 11.51
CA ALA A 268 -2.08 -24.77 11.54
C ALA A 268 -2.62 -24.89 12.98
N GLU A 269 -1.85 -25.46 13.91
CA GLU A 269 -2.16 -25.50 15.35
C GLU A 269 -2.34 -24.09 15.94
N CYS A 270 -1.38 -23.21 15.70
CA CYS A 270 -1.42 -21.83 16.20
C CYS A 270 -2.64 -21.07 15.66
N VAL A 271 -2.91 -21.14 14.36
CA VAL A 271 -4.05 -20.42 13.78
C VAL A 271 -5.39 -21.06 14.15
N ALA A 272 -5.44 -22.37 14.41
CA ALA A 272 -6.66 -23.07 14.79
C ALA A 272 -7.23 -22.55 16.12
N ALA A 273 -6.37 -22.17 17.07
CA ALA A 273 -6.76 -21.60 18.36
C ALA A 273 -7.50 -20.25 18.24
N GLY A 274 -7.23 -19.48 17.18
CA GLY A 274 -7.84 -18.17 16.95
C GLY A 274 -9.13 -18.20 16.12
N THR A 275 -9.72 -17.02 15.94
CA THR A 275 -10.91 -16.80 15.09
C THR A 275 -10.62 -15.96 13.84
N ILE A 276 -9.34 -15.70 13.55
CA ILE A 276 -8.90 -14.97 12.37
C ILE A 276 -9.22 -15.75 11.08
N SER A 277 -9.35 -15.01 9.98
CA SER A 277 -9.42 -15.59 8.63
C SER A 277 -8.10 -16.27 8.30
N VAL A 278 -8.19 -17.39 7.57
CA VAL A 278 -7.02 -18.14 7.11
C VAL A 278 -7.10 -18.29 5.60
N LEU A 279 -6.04 -17.94 4.89
CA LEU A 279 -5.86 -18.16 3.46
C LEU A 279 -4.93 -19.36 3.25
N VAL A 280 -5.41 -20.36 2.52
CA VAL A 280 -4.66 -21.57 2.18
C VAL A 280 -4.27 -21.53 0.71
N LEU A 281 -2.98 -21.37 0.45
CA LEU A 281 -2.39 -21.35 -0.88
C LEU A 281 -1.84 -22.74 -1.22
N GLY A 282 -1.90 -23.10 -2.50
CA GLY A 282 -1.29 -24.33 -3.00
C GLY A 282 -1.91 -24.81 -4.30
N GLU A 283 -1.21 -25.71 -4.98
CA GLU A 283 -1.66 -26.25 -6.25
C GLU A 283 -3.00 -27.00 -6.14
N THR A 284 -3.68 -27.15 -7.28
CA THR A 284 -4.88 -27.97 -7.36
C THR A 284 -4.56 -29.41 -6.96
N GLY A 285 -5.35 -29.97 -6.05
CA GLY A 285 -5.15 -31.33 -5.56
C GLY A 285 -4.05 -31.52 -4.51
N ALA A 286 -3.40 -30.45 -4.01
CA ALA A 286 -2.35 -30.54 -2.99
C ALA A 286 -2.86 -30.92 -1.58
N GLY A 287 -4.18 -30.85 -1.35
CA GLY A 287 -4.80 -31.17 -0.05
C GLY A 287 -5.24 -29.96 0.78
N LYS A 288 -5.47 -28.79 0.15
CA LYS A 288 -5.95 -27.57 0.82
C LYS A 288 -7.22 -27.79 1.65
N GLU A 289 -8.18 -28.55 1.13
CA GLU A 289 -9.42 -28.90 1.84
C GLU A 289 -9.16 -29.71 3.11
N VAL A 290 -8.23 -30.67 3.06
CA VAL A 290 -7.85 -31.49 4.22
C VAL A 290 -7.20 -30.63 5.30
N LEU A 291 -6.35 -29.67 4.90
CA LEU A 291 -5.76 -28.72 5.84
C LEU A 291 -6.83 -27.82 6.48
N ALA A 292 -7.76 -27.29 5.69
CA ALA A 292 -8.87 -26.47 6.20
C ALA A 292 -9.75 -27.24 7.19
N GLU A 293 -10.08 -28.49 6.90
CA GLU A 293 -10.82 -29.36 7.80
C GLU A 293 -10.04 -29.63 9.10
N THR A 294 -8.72 -29.83 8.97
CA THR A 294 -7.82 -30.05 10.11
C THR A 294 -7.80 -28.83 11.04
N ILE A 295 -7.68 -27.62 10.48
CA ILE A 295 -7.76 -26.36 11.25
C ILE A 295 -9.11 -26.24 11.96
N HIS A 296 -10.22 -26.59 11.30
CA HIS A 296 -11.53 -26.57 11.93
C HIS A 296 -11.63 -27.55 13.10
N ARG A 297 -11.19 -28.81 12.92
CA ARG A 297 -11.21 -29.85 13.98
C ARG A 297 -10.34 -29.49 15.19
N MET A 298 -9.30 -28.70 15.00
CA MET A 298 -8.41 -28.25 16.08
C MET A 298 -8.87 -26.95 16.73
N SER A 299 -9.89 -26.29 16.17
CA SER A 299 -10.39 -25.02 16.68
C SER A 299 -11.42 -25.19 17.82
N PRO A 300 -11.71 -24.11 18.58
CA PRO A 300 -12.82 -24.09 19.53
C PRO A 300 -14.20 -24.38 18.89
N ARG A 301 -14.31 -24.31 17.55
CA ARG A 301 -15.54 -24.56 16.77
C ARG A 301 -15.61 -25.98 16.20
N ARG A 302 -14.75 -26.92 16.63
CA ARG A 302 -14.71 -28.29 16.07
C ARG A 302 -16.03 -29.07 16.09
N ASP A 303 -16.90 -28.76 17.05
CA ASP A 303 -18.20 -29.42 17.23
C ASP A 303 -19.34 -28.66 16.51
N ARG A 304 -19.00 -27.60 15.77
CA ARG A 304 -19.92 -26.74 15.01
C ARG A 304 -19.86 -27.06 13.51
N PRO A 305 -20.84 -26.61 12.71
CA PRO A 305 -20.86 -26.90 11.28
C PRO A 305 -19.58 -26.44 10.55
N PHE A 306 -19.06 -27.32 9.68
CA PHE A 306 -18.01 -27.00 8.70
C PHE A 306 -18.63 -26.95 7.31
N LEU A 307 -19.00 -25.76 6.85
CA LEU A 307 -19.59 -25.55 5.54
C LEU A 307 -18.49 -25.49 4.48
N ARG A 308 -18.60 -26.32 3.44
CA ARG A 308 -17.69 -26.30 2.28
C ARG A 308 -18.40 -25.72 1.08
N LEU A 309 -17.75 -24.76 0.42
CA LEU A 309 -18.25 -24.17 -0.80
C LEU A 309 -17.12 -24.04 -1.81
N ASN A 310 -17.33 -24.57 -3.01
CA ASN A 310 -16.44 -24.36 -4.13
C ASN A 310 -16.98 -23.20 -4.98
N CYS A 311 -16.26 -22.08 -4.99
CA CYS A 311 -16.65 -20.86 -5.69
C CYS A 311 -16.64 -21.01 -7.22
N ALA A 312 -15.85 -21.95 -7.75
CA ALA A 312 -15.75 -22.22 -9.19
C ALA A 312 -16.87 -23.16 -9.69
N ALA A 313 -17.58 -23.86 -8.81
CA ALA A 313 -18.54 -24.88 -9.20
C ALA A 313 -19.94 -24.33 -9.56
N LEU A 314 -20.25 -23.09 -9.15
CA LEU A 314 -21.56 -22.46 -9.34
C LEU A 314 -21.42 -21.23 -10.24
N SER A 315 -22.49 -20.91 -10.99
CA SER A 315 -22.56 -19.60 -11.66
C SER A 315 -22.61 -18.49 -10.62
N GLU A 316 -22.12 -17.29 -10.95
CA GLU A 316 -22.05 -16.16 -10.01
C GLU A 316 -23.40 -15.87 -9.34
N THR A 317 -24.49 -15.84 -10.11
CA THR A 317 -25.85 -15.59 -9.59
C THR A 317 -26.34 -16.66 -8.61
N LEU A 318 -26.01 -17.94 -8.86
CA LEU A 318 -26.34 -19.03 -7.96
C LEU A 318 -25.45 -18.99 -6.72
N LEU A 319 -24.16 -18.69 -6.89
CA LEU A 319 -23.22 -18.55 -5.79
C LEU A 319 -23.66 -17.45 -4.82
N GLU A 320 -24.06 -16.29 -5.33
CA GLU A 320 -24.58 -15.20 -4.50
C GLU A 320 -25.86 -15.59 -3.75
N SER A 321 -26.79 -16.25 -4.44
CA SER A 321 -28.06 -16.71 -3.86
C SER A 321 -27.84 -17.79 -2.79
N GLU A 322 -26.90 -18.72 -3.00
CA GLU A 322 -26.54 -19.74 -2.01
C GLU A 322 -25.78 -19.15 -0.82
N LEU A 323 -24.77 -18.30 -1.05
CA LEU A 323 -23.97 -17.70 0.03
C LEU A 323 -24.79 -16.76 0.91
N PHE A 324 -25.45 -15.79 0.27
CA PHE A 324 -26.05 -14.66 0.97
C PHE A 324 -27.56 -14.84 1.19
N GLY A 325 -28.18 -15.79 0.50
CA GLY A 325 -29.63 -15.93 0.48
C GLY A 325 -30.30 -14.89 -0.42
N HIS A 326 -31.61 -14.98 -0.56
CA HIS A 326 -32.40 -14.00 -1.31
C HIS A 326 -33.76 -13.76 -0.69
N ASP A 327 -34.26 -12.53 -0.83
CA ASP A 327 -35.64 -12.19 -0.51
C ASP A 327 -36.57 -12.48 -1.71
N ARG A 328 -37.87 -12.55 -1.45
CA ARG A 328 -38.89 -12.81 -2.47
C ARG A 328 -38.83 -11.74 -3.57
N GLY A 329 -38.74 -12.16 -4.82
CA GLY A 329 -38.71 -11.25 -5.98
C GLY A 329 -37.32 -10.68 -6.32
N ALA A 330 -36.24 -11.21 -5.74
CA ALA A 330 -34.88 -10.75 -6.04
C ALA A 330 -34.43 -10.98 -7.49
N PHE A 331 -34.96 -12.02 -8.15
CA PHE A 331 -34.71 -12.34 -9.56
C PHE A 331 -35.87 -13.17 -10.12
N THR A 332 -35.89 -13.39 -11.44
CA THR A 332 -36.90 -14.21 -12.12
C THR A 332 -36.85 -15.65 -11.61
N GLY A 333 -37.88 -16.08 -10.87
CA GLY A 333 -37.94 -17.41 -10.24
C GLY A 333 -37.82 -17.40 -8.71
N ALA A 334 -37.50 -16.26 -8.09
CA ALA A 334 -37.46 -16.09 -6.63
C ALA A 334 -38.87 -15.97 -6.01
N THR A 335 -39.65 -17.06 -6.07
CA THR A 335 -41.04 -17.11 -5.56
C THR A 335 -41.12 -17.12 -4.03
N HIS A 336 -40.08 -17.61 -3.35
CA HIS A 336 -39.95 -17.65 -1.90
C HIS A 336 -38.62 -17.01 -1.47
N ALA A 337 -38.55 -16.53 -0.23
CA ALA A 337 -37.29 -16.13 0.37
C ALA A 337 -36.51 -17.37 0.83
N LYS A 338 -35.19 -17.38 0.64
CA LYS A 338 -34.29 -18.46 1.04
C LYS A 338 -33.16 -17.91 1.91
N PRO A 339 -32.93 -18.45 3.13
CA PRO A 339 -31.78 -18.06 3.94
C PRO A 339 -30.47 -18.50 3.27
N GLY A 340 -29.44 -17.68 3.40
CA GLY A 340 -28.12 -17.97 2.85
C GLY A 340 -27.35 -18.99 3.69
N LEU A 341 -26.40 -19.68 3.06
CA LEU A 341 -25.54 -20.64 3.72
C LEU A 341 -24.76 -20.00 4.88
N LEU A 342 -24.34 -18.74 4.74
CA LEU A 342 -23.63 -18.00 5.79
C LEU A 342 -24.51 -17.72 7.02
N GLU A 343 -25.83 -17.57 6.83
CA GLU A 343 -26.80 -17.43 7.92
C GLU A 343 -27.01 -18.78 8.62
N THR A 344 -27.14 -19.87 7.85
CA THR A 344 -27.35 -21.21 8.41
C THR A 344 -26.12 -21.79 9.11
N ALA A 345 -24.91 -21.30 8.77
CA ALA A 345 -23.64 -21.77 9.35
C ALA A 345 -23.28 -21.11 10.70
N GLY A 346 -24.23 -20.46 11.37
CA GLY A 346 -24.01 -19.72 12.61
C GLY A 346 -23.24 -20.50 13.70
N GLY A 347 -22.20 -19.87 14.24
CA GLY A 347 -21.23 -20.42 15.19
C GLY A 347 -20.20 -21.38 14.57
N GLY A 348 -20.28 -21.65 13.27
CA GLY A 348 -19.44 -22.62 12.55
C GLY A 348 -18.24 -22.00 11.83
N THR A 349 -17.70 -22.77 10.89
CA THR A 349 -16.62 -22.38 9.98
C THR A 349 -17.05 -22.59 8.54
N VAL A 350 -16.75 -21.61 7.69
CA VAL A 350 -17.01 -21.61 6.25
C VAL A 350 -15.68 -21.75 5.52
N PHE A 351 -15.58 -22.78 4.70
CA PHE A 351 -14.47 -23.02 3.78
C PHE A 351 -14.87 -22.60 2.37
N LEU A 352 -14.15 -21.61 1.83
CA LEU A 352 -14.31 -21.08 0.48
C LEU A 352 -13.16 -21.57 -0.40
N ASP A 353 -13.40 -22.59 -1.21
CA ASP A 353 -12.42 -23.12 -2.16
C ASP A 353 -12.46 -22.34 -3.47
N GLU A 354 -11.30 -22.18 -4.09
CA GLU A 354 -11.07 -21.39 -5.30
C GLU A 354 -11.61 -19.95 -5.21
N VAL A 355 -11.29 -19.25 -4.11
CA VAL A 355 -11.74 -17.86 -3.86
C VAL A 355 -11.28 -16.87 -4.94
N GLY A 356 -10.19 -17.19 -5.65
CA GLY A 356 -9.70 -16.39 -6.78
C GLY A 356 -10.60 -16.41 -8.03
N GLU A 357 -11.62 -17.27 -8.06
CA GLU A 357 -12.62 -17.34 -9.14
C GLU A 357 -13.84 -16.43 -8.90
N LEU A 358 -13.91 -15.75 -7.74
CA LEU A 358 -15.03 -14.87 -7.42
C LEU A 358 -15.09 -13.66 -8.36
N GLY A 359 -16.28 -13.34 -8.86
CA GLY A 359 -16.53 -12.07 -9.56
C GLY A 359 -16.44 -10.85 -8.62
N LEU A 360 -16.07 -9.68 -9.17
CA LEU A 360 -15.84 -8.45 -8.40
C LEU A 360 -17.07 -8.04 -7.55
N THR A 361 -18.28 -8.26 -8.04
CA THR A 361 -19.52 -7.96 -7.29
C THR A 361 -19.66 -8.84 -6.06
N THR A 362 -19.39 -10.14 -6.22
CA THR A 362 -19.41 -11.10 -5.13
C THR A 362 -18.30 -10.81 -4.11
N GLN A 363 -17.12 -10.38 -4.58
CA GLN A 363 -16.00 -9.96 -3.72
C GLN A 363 -16.39 -8.80 -2.81
N VAL A 364 -17.09 -7.78 -3.33
CA VAL A 364 -17.58 -6.64 -2.52
C VAL A 364 -18.54 -7.10 -1.42
N LYS A 365 -19.46 -8.02 -1.75
CA LYS A 365 -20.42 -8.56 -0.77
C LYS A 365 -19.70 -9.38 0.31
N LEU A 366 -18.74 -10.22 -0.10
CA LEU A 366 -17.95 -11.02 0.84
C LEU A 366 -17.10 -10.14 1.76
N LEU A 367 -16.50 -9.07 1.25
CA LEU A 367 -15.77 -8.10 2.07
C LEU A 367 -16.65 -7.51 3.18
N ARG A 368 -17.85 -7.04 2.84
CA ARG A 368 -18.81 -6.52 3.84
C ARG A 368 -19.17 -7.55 4.89
N VAL A 369 -19.33 -8.80 4.49
CA VAL A 369 -19.58 -9.89 5.45
C VAL A 369 -18.40 -10.09 6.41
N LEU A 370 -17.17 -10.03 5.91
CA LEU A 370 -15.94 -10.18 6.71
C LEU A 370 -15.67 -8.98 7.65
N GLU A 371 -16.11 -7.78 7.27
CA GLU A 371 -15.97 -6.55 8.04
C GLU A 371 -17.08 -6.38 9.07
N ASP A 372 -18.34 -6.38 8.62
CA ASP A 372 -19.50 -6.01 9.43
C ASP A 372 -20.08 -7.19 10.22
N ARG A 373 -19.67 -8.42 9.91
CA ARG A 373 -20.26 -9.66 10.45
C ARG A 373 -21.78 -9.73 10.22
N GLN A 374 -22.23 -9.20 9.10
CA GLN A 374 -23.61 -9.19 8.69
C GLN A 374 -23.73 -9.61 7.23
N VAL A 375 -24.79 -10.33 6.89
CA VAL A 375 -25.13 -10.72 5.53
C VAL A 375 -26.36 -9.95 5.05
N LEU A 376 -26.29 -9.40 3.84
CA LEU A 376 -27.44 -8.79 3.17
C LEU A 376 -27.94 -9.75 2.08
N PRO A 377 -29.16 -10.30 2.20
CA PRO A 377 -29.73 -11.16 1.18
C PRO A 377 -29.84 -10.43 -0.17
N VAL A 378 -29.72 -11.16 -1.27
CA VAL A 378 -29.94 -10.59 -2.61
C VAL A 378 -31.37 -10.05 -2.70
N GLY A 379 -31.50 -8.78 -3.12
CA GLY A 379 -32.78 -8.07 -3.17
C GLY A 379 -33.35 -7.65 -1.81
N GLY A 380 -32.68 -7.98 -0.70
CA GLY A 380 -33.07 -7.60 0.64
C GLY A 380 -32.54 -6.22 1.04
N LEU A 381 -33.24 -5.57 1.98
CA LEU A 381 -32.87 -4.26 2.53
C LEU A 381 -32.36 -4.33 3.97
N ARG A 382 -32.50 -5.50 4.63
CA ARG A 382 -32.17 -5.67 6.04
C ARG A 382 -30.95 -6.59 6.21
N PRO A 383 -29.83 -6.09 6.73
CA PRO A 383 -28.70 -6.93 7.12
C PRO A 383 -29.10 -7.91 8.23
N ARG A 384 -28.51 -9.11 8.20
CA ARG A 384 -28.70 -10.16 9.21
C ARG A 384 -27.35 -10.49 9.85
N PRO A 385 -27.22 -10.43 11.18
CA PRO A 385 -25.94 -10.73 11.84
C PRO A 385 -25.57 -12.20 11.65
N ILE A 386 -24.28 -12.47 11.44
CA ILE A 386 -23.74 -13.81 11.32
C ILE A 386 -22.52 -13.98 12.21
N ASP A 387 -22.32 -15.20 12.71
CA ASP A 387 -21.11 -15.58 13.44
C ASP A 387 -20.46 -16.77 12.75
N VAL A 388 -19.56 -16.51 11.80
CA VAL A 388 -18.84 -17.56 11.08
C VAL A 388 -17.34 -17.27 11.03
N ARG A 389 -16.53 -18.33 11.13
CA ARG A 389 -15.09 -18.26 10.85
C ARG A 389 -14.86 -18.54 9.37
N PHE A 390 -13.95 -17.82 8.74
CA PHE A 390 -13.62 -18.04 7.33
C PHE A 390 -12.26 -18.73 7.16
N ILE A 391 -12.24 -19.73 6.29
CA ILE A 391 -11.02 -20.30 5.72
C ILE A 391 -11.18 -20.23 4.21
N ALA A 392 -10.30 -19.54 3.50
CA ALA A 392 -10.32 -19.44 2.05
C ALA A 392 -9.16 -20.25 1.45
N ALA A 393 -9.34 -20.77 0.24
CA ALA A 393 -8.29 -21.46 -0.49
C ALA A 393 -8.27 -21.04 -1.95
N THR A 394 -7.08 -21.08 -2.57
CA THR A 394 -6.90 -20.80 -4.00
C THR A 394 -5.59 -21.41 -4.49
N ASN A 395 -5.54 -21.74 -5.78
CA ASN A 395 -4.31 -22.05 -6.49
C ASN A 395 -3.72 -20.84 -7.26
N ARG A 396 -4.47 -19.73 -7.34
CA ARG A 396 -4.05 -18.50 -8.02
C ARG A 396 -3.16 -17.65 -7.13
N ASP A 397 -2.28 -16.91 -7.76
CA ASP A 397 -1.53 -15.82 -7.14
C ASP A 397 -2.45 -14.61 -7.00
N LEU A 398 -3.02 -14.42 -5.79
CA LEU A 398 -3.96 -13.32 -5.55
C LEU A 398 -3.30 -11.95 -5.64
N GLU A 399 -1.99 -11.84 -5.39
CA GLU A 399 -1.26 -10.56 -5.50
C GLU A 399 -1.20 -10.14 -6.97
N ALA A 400 -0.86 -11.07 -7.87
CA ALA A 400 -0.92 -10.84 -9.31
C ALA A 400 -2.34 -10.55 -9.82
N GLU A 401 -3.38 -11.17 -9.25
CA GLU A 401 -4.78 -10.88 -9.62
C GLU A 401 -5.24 -9.50 -9.10
N VAL A 402 -4.69 -9.02 -7.98
CA VAL A 402 -4.90 -7.65 -7.49
C VAL A 402 -4.26 -6.64 -8.45
N GLU A 403 -3.02 -6.87 -8.89
CA GLU A 403 -2.34 -6.02 -9.88
C GLU A 403 -3.11 -5.95 -11.21
N ARG A 404 -3.74 -7.05 -11.62
CA ARG A 404 -4.58 -7.14 -12.83
C ARG A 404 -5.97 -6.51 -12.65
N GLY A 405 -6.37 -6.15 -11.43
CA GLY A 405 -7.70 -5.62 -11.11
C GLY A 405 -8.82 -6.66 -11.20
N THR A 406 -8.50 -7.95 -11.26
CA THR A 406 -9.46 -9.07 -11.24
C THR A 406 -9.82 -9.50 -9.81
N PHE A 407 -8.98 -9.14 -8.84
CA PHE A 407 -9.23 -9.33 -7.41
C PHE A 407 -9.07 -8.02 -6.65
N ARG A 408 -9.90 -7.79 -5.63
CA ARG A 408 -9.82 -6.56 -4.84
C ARG A 408 -8.78 -6.67 -3.73
N GLN A 409 -7.97 -5.62 -3.62
CA GLN A 409 -6.90 -5.52 -2.62
C GLN A 409 -7.44 -5.54 -1.18
N ASP A 410 -8.57 -4.88 -0.92
CA ASP A 410 -9.20 -4.84 0.41
C ASP A 410 -9.67 -6.23 0.88
N LEU A 411 -10.29 -7.00 -0.01
CA LEU A 411 -10.69 -8.38 0.26
C LEU A 411 -9.48 -9.29 0.47
N TYR A 412 -8.41 -9.12 -0.32
CA TYR A 412 -7.18 -9.89 -0.18
C TYR A 412 -6.63 -9.77 1.24
N PHE A 413 -6.38 -8.56 1.72
CA PHE A 413 -5.87 -8.31 3.06
C PHE A 413 -6.79 -8.85 4.17
N ARG A 414 -8.11 -8.81 3.96
CA ARG A 414 -9.06 -9.34 4.93
C ARG A 414 -9.06 -10.87 4.99
N LEU A 415 -8.75 -11.54 3.89
CA LEU A 415 -8.63 -13.00 3.82
C LEU A 415 -7.26 -13.50 4.26
N SER A 416 -6.18 -12.76 4.00
CA SER A 416 -4.79 -13.15 4.26
C SER A 416 -4.29 -12.84 5.68
N ALA A 417 -5.19 -12.67 6.66
CA ALA A 417 -4.81 -12.42 8.05
C ALA A 417 -3.88 -13.50 8.64
N ALA A 418 -4.01 -14.74 8.16
CA ALA A 418 -2.96 -15.75 8.27
C ALA A 418 -2.89 -16.56 6.98
N THR A 419 -1.68 -16.77 6.45
CA THR A 419 -1.47 -17.49 5.18
C THR A 419 -0.72 -18.79 5.41
N LEU A 420 -1.28 -19.89 4.88
CA LEU A 420 -0.71 -21.23 4.94
C LEU A 420 -0.43 -21.73 3.52
N VAL A 421 0.80 -22.15 3.24
CA VAL A 421 1.20 -22.67 1.92
C VAL A 421 1.31 -24.18 1.98
N VAL A 422 0.48 -24.88 1.20
CA VAL A 422 0.54 -26.34 1.06
C VAL A 422 1.55 -26.70 -0.03
N PRO A 423 2.65 -27.39 0.30
CA PRO A 423 3.64 -27.78 -0.70
C PRO A 423 3.05 -28.82 -1.65
N PRO A 424 3.43 -28.79 -2.94
CA PRO A 424 3.05 -29.80 -3.90
C PRO A 424 3.66 -31.16 -3.56
N LEU A 425 3.05 -32.24 -4.02
CA LEU A 425 3.42 -33.62 -3.68
C LEU A 425 4.88 -33.96 -4.02
N ARG A 426 5.43 -33.36 -5.09
CA ARG A 426 6.83 -33.50 -5.49
C ARG A 426 7.84 -32.98 -4.46
N GLU A 427 7.44 -32.02 -3.61
CA GLU A 427 8.30 -31.47 -2.54
C GLU A 427 8.19 -32.30 -1.24
N ARG A 428 7.28 -33.27 -1.20
CA ARG A 428 7.01 -34.16 -0.05
C ARG A 428 7.03 -35.65 -0.47
N ALA A 429 8.05 -36.01 -1.24
CA ALA A 429 8.19 -37.36 -1.81
C ALA A 429 8.16 -38.47 -0.74
N ALA A 430 8.71 -38.20 0.46
CA ALA A 430 8.71 -39.14 1.59
C ALA A 430 7.30 -39.56 2.05
N GLU A 431 6.27 -38.76 1.77
CA GLU A 431 4.89 -39.09 2.13
C GLU A 431 4.16 -39.92 1.06
N ILE A 432 4.68 -39.97 -0.17
CA ILE A 432 4.02 -40.64 -1.32
C ILE A 432 3.73 -42.11 -0.98
N ALA A 433 4.69 -42.82 -0.38
CA ALA A 433 4.52 -44.21 0.02
C ALA A 433 3.35 -44.41 0.99
N GLY A 434 3.20 -43.50 1.95
CA GLY A 434 2.11 -43.53 2.94
C GLY A 434 0.75 -43.30 2.28
N PHE A 435 0.62 -42.27 1.45
CA PHE A 435 -0.63 -41.98 0.73
C PHE A 435 -1.00 -43.06 -0.27
N ALA A 436 -0.03 -43.57 -1.03
CA ALA A 436 -0.26 -44.62 -2.01
C ALA A 436 -0.87 -45.86 -1.33
N ARG A 437 -0.26 -46.33 -0.23
CA ARG A 437 -0.77 -47.48 0.53
C ARG A 437 -2.16 -47.22 1.11
N ALA A 438 -2.41 -46.03 1.66
CA ALA A 438 -3.72 -45.67 2.22
C ALA A 438 -4.82 -45.62 1.14
N PHE A 439 -4.52 -45.10 -0.05
CA PHE A 439 -5.46 -45.08 -1.17
C PHE A 439 -5.72 -46.46 -1.75
N LEU A 440 -4.68 -47.32 -1.85
CA LEU A 440 -4.84 -48.72 -2.23
C LEU A 440 -5.75 -49.46 -1.26
N ASP A 441 -5.54 -49.29 0.04
CA ASP A 441 -6.38 -49.92 1.07
C ASP A 441 -7.82 -49.43 1.01
N THR A 442 -8.03 -48.11 0.86
CA THR A 442 -9.38 -47.52 0.73
C THR A 442 -10.11 -48.04 -0.52
N ALA A 443 -9.40 -48.12 -1.66
CA ALA A 443 -9.96 -48.58 -2.93
C ALA A 443 -10.20 -50.10 -2.93
N ALA A 444 -9.38 -50.90 -2.25
CA ALA A 444 -9.60 -52.33 -2.12
C ALA A 444 -10.80 -52.62 -1.20
N ARG A 445 -10.93 -51.88 -0.09
CA ARG A 445 -12.08 -51.98 0.82
C ARG A 445 -13.41 -51.67 0.14
N SER A 446 -13.47 -50.66 -0.73
CA SER A 446 -14.70 -50.34 -1.48
C SER A 446 -15.11 -51.44 -2.47
N LEU A 447 -14.17 -52.27 -2.91
CA LEU A 447 -14.40 -53.43 -3.77
C LEU A 447 -14.58 -54.74 -2.98
N GLY A 448 -14.48 -54.72 -1.65
CA GLY A 448 -14.58 -55.91 -0.80
C GLY A 448 -13.38 -56.86 -0.93
N ARG A 449 -12.19 -56.33 -1.24
CA ARG A 449 -10.96 -57.10 -1.52
C ARG A 449 -9.84 -56.73 -0.53
N PRO A 450 -8.88 -57.63 -0.27
CA PRO A 450 -7.68 -57.27 0.47
C PRO A 450 -6.85 -56.24 -0.30
N ALA A 451 -6.20 -55.34 0.42
CA ALA A 451 -5.32 -54.33 -0.17
C ALA A 451 -4.14 -55.01 -0.91
N PRO A 452 -3.93 -54.72 -2.21
CA PRO A 452 -2.79 -55.28 -2.93
C PRO A 452 -1.48 -54.65 -2.40
N ALA A 453 -0.43 -55.46 -2.37
CA ALA A 453 0.91 -54.95 -2.08
C ALA A 453 1.40 -54.05 -3.22
N LEU A 454 2.22 -53.05 -2.90
CA LEU A 454 2.87 -52.18 -3.88
C LEU A 454 4.31 -52.68 -4.08
N ALA A 455 4.68 -53.04 -5.31
CA ALA A 455 6.03 -53.48 -5.63
C ALA A 455 7.05 -52.32 -5.51
N ASP A 456 8.29 -52.63 -5.14
CA ASP A 456 9.33 -51.61 -4.91
C ASP A 456 9.63 -50.79 -6.17
N GLU A 457 9.69 -51.43 -7.35
CA GLU A 457 9.83 -50.73 -8.64
C GLU A 457 8.66 -49.78 -8.94
N ALA A 458 7.43 -50.14 -8.55
CA ALA A 458 6.27 -49.27 -8.72
C ALA A 458 6.36 -48.07 -7.76
N LEU A 459 6.75 -48.30 -6.51
CA LEU A 459 6.95 -47.23 -5.53
C LEU A 459 8.04 -46.24 -5.97
N ALA A 460 9.19 -46.74 -6.42
CA ALA A 460 10.27 -45.90 -6.94
C ALA A 460 9.82 -45.02 -8.12
N ALA A 461 8.98 -45.56 -9.01
CA ALA A 461 8.41 -44.77 -10.10
C ALA A 461 7.43 -43.68 -9.63
N LEU A 462 6.66 -43.96 -8.57
CA LEU A 462 5.75 -42.97 -7.96
C LEU A 462 6.53 -41.84 -7.26
N GLU A 463 7.66 -42.14 -6.62
CA GLU A 463 8.48 -41.16 -5.91
C GLU A 463 9.21 -40.16 -6.83
N VAL A 464 9.53 -40.58 -8.06
CA VAL A 464 10.22 -39.74 -9.05
C VAL A 464 9.24 -38.91 -9.90
N TYR A 465 7.96 -39.26 -9.92
CA TYR A 465 6.98 -38.57 -10.76
C TYR A 465 6.68 -37.14 -10.25
N PRO A 466 6.60 -36.12 -11.12
CA PRO A 466 6.37 -34.72 -10.70
C PRO A 466 4.97 -34.40 -10.15
N TRP A 467 3.99 -35.31 -10.31
CA TRP A 467 2.62 -35.18 -9.78
C TRP A 467 1.92 -33.85 -10.11
N PRO A 468 1.68 -33.51 -11.39
CA PRO A 468 0.99 -32.27 -11.78
C PRO A 468 -0.44 -32.15 -11.19
N GLY A 469 -1.11 -33.28 -10.90
CA GLY A 469 -2.41 -33.30 -10.21
C GLY A 469 -2.34 -33.64 -8.72
N ASN A 470 -1.14 -33.62 -8.13
CA ASN A 470 -0.88 -33.85 -6.70
C ASN A 470 -1.60 -35.11 -6.16
N LEU A 471 -2.17 -35.04 -4.95
CA LEU A 471 -2.84 -36.17 -4.30
C LEU A 471 -4.08 -36.65 -5.06
N ARG A 472 -4.75 -35.76 -5.80
CA ARG A 472 -5.93 -36.14 -6.60
C ARG A 472 -5.54 -37.09 -7.72
N GLU A 473 -4.42 -36.82 -8.38
CA GLU A 473 -3.86 -37.71 -9.39
C GLU A 473 -3.36 -39.03 -8.79
N LEU A 474 -2.63 -38.97 -7.66
CA LEU A 474 -2.17 -40.17 -6.95
C LEU A 474 -3.34 -41.08 -6.55
N ARG A 475 -4.41 -40.52 -5.98
CA ARG A 475 -5.62 -41.27 -5.62
C ARG A 475 -6.23 -41.96 -6.84
N ASN A 476 -6.45 -41.22 -7.92
CA ASN A 476 -7.01 -41.78 -9.15
C ASN A 476 -6.12 -42.88 -9.76
N MET A 477 -4.80 -42.72 -9.66
CA MET A 477 -3.85 -43.72 -10.14
C MET A 477 -3.91 -45.00 -9.31
N MET A 478 -3.98 -44.89 -7.98
CA MET A 478 -4.10 -46.05 -7.08
C MET A 478 -5.46 -46.75 -7.25
N GLU A 479 -6.55 -46.01 -7.35
CA GLU A 479 -7.88 -46.59 -7.63
C GLU A 479 -7.89 -47.39 -8.94
N ARG A 480 -7.29 -46.83 -9.99
CA ARG A 480 -7.12 -47.54 -11.27
C ARG A 480 -6.23 -48.77 -11.11
N ALA A 481 -5.13 -48.68 -10.37
CA ALA A 481 -4.21 -49.79 -10.17
C ALA A 481 -4.89 -50.98 -9.48
N VAL A 482 -5.73 -50.74 -8.47
CA VAL A 482 -6.50 -51.80 -7.79
C VAL A 482 -7.47 -52.52 -8.74
N LEU A 483 -8.06 -51.78 -9.70
CA LEU A 483 -8.94 -52.38 -10.72
C LEU A 483 -8.16 -53.25 -11.72
N LEU A 484 -6.90 -52.90 -12.01
CA LEU A 484 -6.08 -53.57 -13.02
C LEU A 484 -5.24 -54.72 -12.48
N CYS A 485 -4.79 -54.67 -11.22
CA CYS A 485 -3.85 -55.64 -10.65
C CYS A 485 -4.44 -57.03 -10.39
N GLY A 486 -5.76 -57.19 -10.52
CA GLY A 486 -6.42 -58.44 -10.15
C GLY A 486 -6.09 -58.80 -8.71
N THR A 487 -5.71 -60.05 -8.42
CA THR A 487 -5.30 -60.53 -7.08
C THR A 487 -3.80 -60.38 -6.79
N GLY A 488 -3.01 -59.87 -7.74
CA GLY A 488 -1.57 -59.70 -7.61
C GLY A 488 -1.15 -58.36 -7.00
N PRO A 489 0.16 -58.15 -6.76
CA PRO A 489 0.68 -56.85 -6.36
C PRO A 489 0.54 -55.82 -7.48
N VAL A 490 0.46 -54.55 -7.11
CA VAL A 490 0.55 -53.43 -8.05
C VAL A 490 2.02 -53.28 -8.47
N THR A 491 2.29 -53.53 -9.74
CA THR A 491 3.60 -53.39 -10.37
C THR A 491 3.60 -52.20 -11.34
N LEU A 492 4.72 -51.99 -12.01
CA LEU A 492 4.84 -51.01 -13.10
C LEU A 492 3.79 -51.17 -14.20
N ARG A 493 3.30 -52.39 -14.46
CA ARG A 493 2.34 -52.68 -15.54
C ARG A 493 0.96 -52.07 -15.30
N GLU A 494 0.59 -51.89 -14.04
CA GLU A 494 -0.70 -51.34 -13.63
C GLU A 494 -0.67 -49.80 -13.52
N LEU A 495 0.52 -49.20 -13.60
CA LEU A 495 0.70 -47.75 -13.62
C LEU A 495 0.73 -47.21 -15.07
N PRO A 496 0.22 -45.99 -15.33
CA PRO A 496 0.23 -45.40 -16.66
C PRO A 496 1.61 -44.80 -17.01
N ILE A 497 2.63 -45.65 -17.12
CA ILE A 497 4.04 -45.25 -17.28
C ILE A 497 4.28 -44.39 -18.52
N GLU A 498 3.56 -44.64 -19.62
CA GLU A 498 3.68 -43.86 -20.85
C GLU A 498 3.27 -42.40 -20.62
N LYS A 499 2.23 -42.17 -19.82
CA LYS A 499 1.82 -40.82 -19.42
C LYS A 499 2.82 -40.20 -18.47
N MET A 500 3.35 -40.99 -17.52
CA MET A 500 4.34 -40.51 -16.56
C MET A 500 5.64 -40.06 -17.25
N ARG A 501 6.07 -40.78 -18.30
CA ARG A 501 7.24 -40.44 -19.11
C ARG A 501 7.03 -39.21 -20.00
N ALA A 502 5.83 -39.03 -20.56
CA ALA A 502 5.52 -37.87 -21.40
C ALA A 502 5.58 -36.54 -20.63
N THR A 503 5.28 -36.54 -19.32
CA THR A 503 5.39 -35.36 -18.44
C THR A 503 6.85 -34.98 -18.12
N LEU A 504 7.77 -35.95 -18.17
CA LEU A 504 9.21 -35.76 -17.88
C LEU A 504 10.03 -35.36 -19.12
N ALA A 505 9.45 -35.43 -20.32
CA ALA A 505 10.11 -34.95 -21.52
C ALA A 505 10.15 -33.41 -21.51
N PRO A 506 11.29 -32.76 -21.79
CA PRO A 506 11.34 -31.31 -21.89
C PRO A 506 10.33 -30.88 -22.96
N ARG A 507 9.34 -30.10 -22.56
CA ARG A 507 8.40 -29.47 -23.49
C ARG A 507 9.24 -28.66 -24.48
N PRO A 508 9.18 -28.92 -25.79
CA PRO A 508 9.84 -28.03 -26.74
C PRO A 508 9.29 -26.63 -26.48
N ALA A 509 10.19 -25.65 -26.38
CA ALA A 509 9.85 -24.25 -26.16
C ALA A 509 8.71 -23.85 -27.10
N PRO A 510 7.76 -22.98 -26.68
CA PRO A 510 6.76 -22.48 -27.59
C PRO A 510 7.50 -21.87 -28.78
N VAL A 511 7.34 -22.50 -29.94
CA VAL A 511 7.81 -21.95 -31.21
C VAL A 511 7.10 -20.61 -31.33
N ALA A 512 7.87 -19.53 -31.28
CA ALA A 512 7.37 -18.18 -31.49
C ALA A 512 6.39 -18.20 -32.67
N GLU A 513 5.16 -17.77 -32.43
CA GLU A 513 4.19 -17.55 -33.49
C GLU A 513 4.88 -16.70 -34.57
N ARG A 514 5.02 -17.29 -35.76
CA ARG A 514 5.46 -16.54 -36.94
C ARG A 514 4.47 -15.39 -37.13
N PRO A 515 4.95 -14.15 -37.37
CA PRO A 515 4.06 -13.06 -37.72
C PRO A 515 3.29 -13.43 -38.99
N ALA A 516 1.97 -13.30 -38.94
CA ALA A 516 1.12 -13.41 -40.11
C ALA A 516 1.59 -12.44 -41.21
N PRO A 517 1.53 -12.81 -42.50
CA PRO A 517 1.93 -11.93 -43.58
C PRO A 517 0.95 -10.74 -43.70
N PRO A 518 1.43 -9.59 -44.22
CA PRO A 518 0.61 -8.39 -44.33
C PRO A 518 -0.44 -8.56 -45.43
N ALA A 519 -1.71 -8.34 -45.09
CA ALA A 519 -2.78 -8.21 -46.07
C ALA A 519 -2.67 -6.85 -46.76
N SER A 520 -2.48 -6.89 -48.07
CA SER A 520 -2.52 -5.76 -48.99
C SER A 520 -3.94 -5.20 -49.15
N ALA A 521 -4.00 -3.86 -49.11
CA ALA A 521 -4.96 -2.91 -49.67
C ALA A 521 -6.20 -3.43 -50.44
N VAL A 522 -7.37 -2.91 -50.04
CA VAL A 522 -8.41 -2.45 -50.99
C VAL A 522 -9.02 -1.12 -50.48
N ALA A 523 -9.34 -0.29 -51.46
CA ALA A 523 -9.63 1.14 -51.45
C ALA A 523 -10.93 1.62 -50.77
N ALA A 524 -10.81 2.84 -50.24
CA ALA A 524 -11.71 4.00 -50.34
C ALA A 524 -13.19 3.81 -50.69
N ALA A 525 -14.06 4.32 -49.81
CA ALA A 525 -15.14 5.25 -50.17
C ALA A 525 -15.75 5.91 -48.90
N ALA A 526 -15.77 7.24 -48.88
CA ALA A 526 -16.76 8.03 -48.13
C ALA A 526 -17.75 8.61 -49.16
N PRO A 527 -18.99 8.95 -48.78
CA PRO A 527 -19.25 10.30 -48.23
C PRO A 527 -20.30 10.38 -47.09
N ALA A 528 -20.32 11.56 -46.46
CA ALA A 528 -21.13 12.07 -45.34
C ALA A 528 -22.61 12.40 -45.75
N PRO A 529 -23.46 13.17 -45.00
CA PRO A 529 -23.37 13.81 -43.66
C PRO A 529 -24.69 13.76 -42.80
N SER A 530 -24.77 14.59 -41.74
CA SER A 530 -25.98 15.08 -41.02
C SER A 530 -26.36 14.29 -39.75
N THR A 531 -26.66 14.82 -38.55
CA THR A 531 -27.03 16.16 -38.07
C THR A 531 -27.00 16.14 -36.52
N ALA A 532 -26.62 17.26 -35.87
CA ALA A 532 -26.91 17.56 -34.45
C ALA A 532 -28.40 17.97 -34.27
N PRO A 533 -28.99 18.27 -33.07
CA PRO A 533 -28.36 18.72 -31.80
C PRO A 533 -29.05 18.36 -30.44
N ALA A 534 -28.41 18.81 -29.35
CA ALA A 534 -28.94 19.15 -28.00
C ALA A 534 -29.37 17.96 -27.08
N ALA A 535 -29.25 17.96 -25.75
CA ALA A 535 -29.04 19.01 -24.73
C ALA A 535 -28.44 18.39 -23.43
N ALA A 536 -27.84 19.24 -22.59
CA ALA A 536 -27.46 18.91 -21.21
C ALA A 536 -28.70 18.70 -20.29
N PRO A 537 -28.52 18.11 -19.10
CA PRO A 537 -28.43 18.97 -17.92
C PRO A 537 -27.35 18.56 -16.89
N ALA A 538 -27.14 19.47 -15.95
CA ALA A 538 -26.10 19.51 -14.92
C ALA A 538 -26.22 18.44 -13.82
N PRO A 539 -25.14 18.17 -13.06
CA PRO A 539 -25.14 17.22 -11.94
C PRO A 539 -25.50 17.89 -10.61
N ASP A 540 -26.42 17.27 -9.88
CA ASP A 540 -26.59 17.44 -8.44
C ASP A 540 -25.83 16.31 -7.71
N GLU A 541 -24.81 16.70 -6.96
CA GLU A 541 -24.31 15.99 -5.77
C GLU A 541 -24.76 16.83 -4.55
N PRO A 542 -24.93 16.30 -3.32
CA PRO A 542 -23.84 15.53 -2.67
C PRO A 542 -24.21 14.51 -1.58
N ARG A 543 -23.22 13.64 -1.27
CA ARG A 543 -22.60 13.38 0.07
C ARG A 543 -22.29 11.91 0.30
N THR A 544 -20.99 11.58 0.39
CA THR A 544 -20.36 11.17 1.66
C THR A 544 -18.84 11.27 1.55
N THR A 545 -18.25 11.92 2.55
CA THR A 545 -16.85 12.31 2.73
C THR A 545 -15.96 11.11 3.07
N ALA A 546 -14.94 10.86 2.25
CA ALA A 546 -13.73 10.13 2.64
C ALA A 546 -12.59 11.16 2.87
N GLU A 547 -11.94 11.05 4.03
CA GLU A 547 -11.00 12.03 4.56
C GLU A 547 -9.74 12.19 3.69
N ARG A 548 -9.50 13.43 3.22
CA ARG A 548 -8.31 13.84 2.46
C ARG A 548 -7.18 14.23 3.43
N PRO A 549 -5.90 13.96 3.11
CA PRO A 549 -4.77 14.38 3.95
C PRO A 549 -4.72 15.91 4.11
N LEU A 550 -4.56 16.43 5.33
CA LEU A 550 -4.54 17.88 5.63
C LEU A 550 -3.59 18.71 4.73
N ARG A 551 -2.47 18.13 4.28
CA ARG A 551 -1.51 18.81 3.37
C ARG A 551 -2.07 19.03 1.96
N SER A 552 -2.86 18.11 1.42
CA SER A 552 -3.48 18.31 0.10
C SER A 552 -4.57 19.37 0.19
N VAL A 553 -5.32 19.40 1.30
CA VAL A 553 -6.35 20.41 1.55
C VAL A 553 -5.74 21.80 1.70
N VAL A 554 -4.65 21.97 2.46
CA VAL A 554 -3.98 23.27 2.63
C VAL A 554 -3.30 23.72 1.33
N ARG A 555 -2.63 22.82 0.59
CA ARG A 555 -2.01 23.15 -0.70
C ARG A 555 -3.05 23.49 -1.76
N GLU A 556 -4.19 22.79 -1.79
CA GLU A 556 -5.34 23.12 -2.64
C GLU A 556 -5.99 24.44 -2.25
N GLN A 557 -6.14 24.73 -0.95
CA GLN A 557 -6.67 26.01 -0.47
C GLN A 557 -5.76 27.19 -0.81
N VAL A 558 -4.44 27.05 -0.62
CA VAL A 558 -3.45 28.08 -0.99
C VAL A 558 -3.40 28.26 -2.51
N ALA A 559 -3.42 27.17 -3.29
CA ALA A 559 -3.47 27.23 -4.74
C ALA A 559 -4.79 27.85 -5.25
N ALA A 560 -5.92 27.57 -4.60
CA ALA A 560 -7.21 28.17 -4.92
C ALA A 560 -7.23 29.67 -4.64
N LEU A 561 -6.65 30.11 -3.51
CA LEU A 561 -6.53 31.52 -3.15
C LEU A 561 -5.59 32.27 -4.10
N GLU A 562 -4.45 31.65 -4.47
CA GLU A 562 -3.50 32.19 -5.46
C GLU A 562 -4.16 32.33 -6.84
N LYS A 563 -4.89 31.29 -7.28
CA LYS A 563 -5.67 31.30 -8.51
C LYS A 563 -6.70 32.43 -8.51
N GLN A 564 -7.44 32.61 -7.41
CA GLN A 564 -8.44 33.66 -7.28
C GLN A 564 -7.82 35.06 -7.35
N ARG A 565 -6.71 35.31 -6.66
CA ARG A 565 -5.98 36.60 -6.74
C ARG A 565 -5.49 36.90 -8.14
N ILE A 566 -4.97 35.91 -8.87
CA ILE A 566 -4.54 36.07 -10.26
C ILE A 566 -5.72 36.42 -11.17
N CYS A 567 -6.86 35.76 -10.99
CA CYS A 567 -8.09 36.05 -11.73
C CYS A 567 -8.61 37.47 -11.46
N ASP A 568 -8.65 37.90 -10.19
CA ASP A 568 -9.12 39.25 -9.81
C ASP A 568 -8.19 40.35 -10.36
N ALA A 569 -6.87 40.12 -10.29
CA ALA A 569 -5.89 41.05 -10.85
C ALA A 569 -5.99 41.15 -12.37
N LEU A 570 -6.25 40.04 -13.08
CA LEU A 570 -6.47 40.05 -14.53
C LEU A 570 -7.79 40.74 -14.90
N ALA A 571 -8.86 40.54 -14.13
CA ALA A 571 -10.15 41.20 -14.37
C ALA A 571 -10.04 42.73 -14.23
N ARG A 572 -9.34 43.22 -13.20
CA ARG A 572 -9.17 44.67 -12.95
C ARG A 572 -8.39 45.41 -14.03
N VAL A 573 -7.56 44.72 -14.81
CA VAL A 573 -6.73 45.32 -15.87
C VAL A 573 -7.11 44.83 -17.27
N ALA A 574 -8.34 44.35 -17.44
CA ALA A 574 -8.88 43.87 -18.71
C ALA A 574 -7.98 42.85 -19.42
N GLY A 575 -7.37 41.94 -18.65
CA GLY A 575 -6.49 40.89 -19.19
C GLY A 575 -5.08 41.34 -19.57
N ASN A 576 -4.66 42.57 -19.27
CA ASN A 576 -3.28 43.01 -19.48
C ASN A 576 -2.31 42.34 -18.50
N GLN A 577 -1.67 41.26 -18.95
CA GLN A 577 -0.74 40.45 -18.15
C GLN A 577 0.43 41.25 -17.55
N SER A 578 0.94 42.29 -18.24
CA SER A 578 2.03 43.12 -17.72
C SER A 578 1.56 44.03 -16.58
N ALA A 579 0.33 44.55 -16.67
CA ALA A 579 -0.28 45.35 -15.61
C ALA A 579 -0.71 44.49 -14.42
N ALA A 580 -1.26 43.29 -14.68
CA ALA A 580 -1.63 42.32 -13.65
C ALA A 580 -0.40 41.84 -12.87
N ALA A 581 0.73 41.57 -13.55
CA ALA A 581 1.99 41.21 -12.91
C ALA A 581 2.52 42.32 -11.99
N LYS A 582 2.40 43.59 -12.41
CA LYS A 582 2.75 44.74 -11.56
C LYS A 582 1.85 44.86 -10.32
N LEU A 583 0.54 44.68 -10.48
CA LEU A 583 -0.42 44.69 -9.36
C LEU A 583 -0.17 43.55 -8.36
N LEU A 584 0.22 42.38 -8.88
CA LEU A 584 0.54 41.19 -8.08
C LEU A 584 1.98 41.22 -7.52
N GLY A 585 2.78 42.23 -7.84
CA GLY A 585 4.15 42.36 -7.35
C GLY A 585 5.12 41.27 -7.85
N MET A 586 4.80 40.59 -8.95
CA MET A 586 5.59 39.46 -9.46
C MET A 586 6.09 39.69 -10.90
N PRO A 587 7.21 39.08 -11.32
CA PRO A 587 7.67 39.16 -12.70
C PRO A 587 6.63 38.57 -13.68
N ARG A 588 6.48 39.20 -14.85
CA ARG A 588 5.53 38.74 -15.90
C ARG A 588 5.76 37.27 -16.29
N ARG A 589 7.02 36.81 -16.33
CA ARG A 589 7.36 35.41 -16.62
C ARG A 589 6.79 34.45 -15.58
N THR A 590 6.86 34.81 -14.30
CA THR A 590 6.29 34.02 -13.19
C THR A 590 4.77 33.99 -13.27
N LEU A 591 4.12 35.11 -13.59
CA LEU A 591 2.66 35.13 -13.85
C LEU A 591 2.27 34.19 -15.01
N VAL A 592 3.01 34.20 -16.12
CA VAL A 592 2.74 33.33 -17.28
C VAL A 592 2.90 31.85 -16.95
N LYS A 593 3.88 31.48 -16.11
CA LYS A 593 4.01 30.10 -15.60
C LYS A 593 2.82 29.72 -14.70
N ARG A 594 2.38 30.61 -13.81
CA ARG A 594 1.23 30.37 -12.92
C ARG A 594 -0.09 30.23 -13.68
N LEU A 595 -0.30 31.02 -14.73
CA LEU A 595 -1.47 30.86 -15.61
C LEU A 595 -1.52 29.47 -16.27
N ALA A 596 -0.37 28.94 -16.68
CA ALA A 596 -0.28 27.59 -17.22
C ALA A 596 -0.49 26.52 -16.13
N ALA A 597 0.11 26.69 -14.95
CA ALA A 597 -0.02 25.75 -13.82
C ALA A 597 -1.46 25.64 -13.30
N TYR A 598 -2.24 26.72 -13.34
CA TYR A 598 -3.64 26.75 -12.87
C TYR A 598 -4.68 26.59 -13.98
N ASN A 599 -4.25 26.28 -15.20
CA ASN A 599 -5.11 26.20 -16.40
C ASN A 599 -6.00 27.44 -16.60
N ILE A 600 -5.49 28.63 -16.29
CA ILE A 600 -6.18 29.89 -16.56
C ILE A 600 -5.93 30.27 -18.03
N PRO A 601 -6.98 30.44 -18.86
CA PRO A 601 -6.82 30.82 -20.26
C PRO A 601 -6.02 32.12 -20.38
N ARG A 602 -4.99 32.13 -21.23
CA ARG A 602 -4.23 33.35 -21.48
C ARG A 602 -5.15 34.36 -22.17
N PRO A 603 -5.43 35.54 -21.58
CA PRO A 603 -6.18 36.58 -22.28
C PRO A 603 -5.39 36.96 -23.53
N ARG A 604 -6.01 36.74 -24.70
CA ARG A 604 -5.41 37.09 -26.00
C ARG A 604 -5.25 38.61 -26.04
N ARG A 605 -4.09 39.06 -26.51
CA ARG A 605 -3.81 40.48 -26.73
C ARG A 605 -4.82 40.96 -27.76
N GLY A 606 -5.84 41.71 -27.32
CA GLY A 606 -6.75 42.40 -28.22
C GLY A 606 -5.89 43.27 -29.14
N GLY A 607 -5.94 42.97 -30.45
CA GLY A 607 -5.44 43.89 -31.45
C GLY A 607 -6.17 45.21 -31.27
N SER A 608 -5.38 46.28 -31.22
CA SER A 608 -5.85 47.65 -31.40
C SER A 608 -6.69 47.74 -32.67
N GLY A 609 -8.00 47.91 -32.52
CA GLY A 609 -8.84 48.53 -33.55
C GLY A 609 -8.69 50.05 -33.41
N ALA A 610 -7.86 50.62 -34.27
CA ALA A 610 -8.28 51.70 -35.15
C ALA A 610 -8.29 51.12 -36.56
#